data_AF-A0A9E1RLK6-F1
#
_entry.id   AF-A0A9E1RLK6-F1
#
_cell.length_a   1.000
_cell.length_b   1.000
_cell.length_c   1.000
_cell.angle_alpha   90.00
_cell.angle_beta   90.00
_cell.angle_gamma   90.00
#
_symmetry.space_group_name_H-M   'P 1'
#
loop_
_entity.id
_entity.type
_entity.pdbx_description
1 polymer ?
#
loop_
_entity_poly.entity_id
_entity_poly.type
_entity_poly.pdbx_seq_one_letter_code
_entity_poly.pdbx_strand_id
1 'polypeptide(L)'
;MPEDPGYRIVDTDEQLDEVVDQLLDTDRYAIDTEFHRERTYYPQLALIQIAWPGDLVLIDPIAVDPEPLAEVFRSTDVEAVLHACSQDLEVLELVAGAAPSRIFDTQIAAAFVGMRTPSLASLHDQLLGLKLPKANRLTDWL
;
A
#
# COMPACT_ATOMS: atom_id res chain seq x y z
N MET A 1 -17.68 5.72 14.01
CA MET A 1 -16.66 5.66 12.94
C MET A 1 -15.39 6.16 13.59
N PRO A 2 -14.24 5.49 13.45
CA PRO A 2 -12.97 6.14 13.81
C PRO A 2 -12.91 7.49 13.10
N GLU A 3 -12.34 8.51 13.77
CA GLU A 3 -12.14 9.83 13.16
C GLU A 3 -11.42 9.66 11.82
N ASP A 4 -11.83 10.44 10.81
CA ASP A 4 -11.13 10.48 9.52
C ASP A 4 -9.71 10.97 9.81
N PRO A 5 -8.66 10.13 9.65
CA PRO A 5 -7.31 10.51 10.07
C PRO A 5 -6.73 11.67 9.25
N GLY A 6 -7.46 12.17 8.25
CA GLY A 6 -6.90 13.01 7.21
C GLY A 6 -5.95 12.19 6.35
N TYR A 7 -5.62 12.72 5.17
CA TYR A 7 -4.54 12.20 4.36
C TYR A 7 -3.68 13.36 3.88
N ARG A 8 -2.39 13.07 3.66
CA ARG A 8 -1.44 14.00 3.04
C ARG A 8 -1.11 13.52 1.63
N ILE A 9 -1.14 14.44 0.67
CA ILE A 9 -0.64 14.16 -0.68
C ILE A 9 0.87 14.37 -0.67
N VAL A 10 1.59 13.44 -1.29
CA VAL A 10 3.03 13.50 -1.52
C VAL A 10 3.23 13.65 -3.03
N ASP A 11 3.57 14.86 -3.44
CA ASP A 11 3.77 15.27 -4.84
C ASP A 11 5.12 15.99 -5.07
N THR A 12 6.00 16.02 -4.07
CA THR A 12 7.40 16.44 -4.21
C THR A 12 8.37 15.42 -3.62
N ASP A 13 9.58 15.34 -4.17
CA ASP A 13 10.62 14.41 -3.69
C ASP A 13 10.98 14.68 -2.22
N GLU A 14 11.01 15.95 -1.77
CA GLU A 14 11.29 16.26 -0.37
C GLU A 14 10.23 15.70 0.59
N GLN A 15 8.95 15.72 0.18
CA GLN A 15 7.87 15.14 0.99
C GLN A 15 7.99 13.61 1.04
N LEU A 16 8.50 12.98 -0.03
CA LEU A 16 8.74 11.54 -0.07
C LEU A 16 9.90 11.15 0.84
N ASP A 17 11.00 11.90 0.83
CA ASP A 17 12.13 11.70 1.74
C ASP A 17 11.68 11.79 3.21
N GLU A 18 10.84 12.78 3.55
CA GLU A 18 10.25 12.89 4.90
C GLU A 18 9.40 11.67 5.28
N VAL A 19 8.66 11.10 4.31
CA VAL A 19 7.89 9.87 4.54
C VAL A 19 8.81 8.68 4.75
N VAL A 20 9.89 8.54 3.98
CA VAL A 20 10.87 7.46 4.14
C VAL A 20 11.47 7.48 5.56
N ASP A 21 11.92 8.64 6.02
CA ASP A 21 12.45 8.81 7.38
C ASP A 21 11.42 8.41 8.46
N GLN A 22 10.16 8.81 8.29
CA GLN A 22 9.08 8.46 9.22
C GLN A 22 8.77 6.95 9.22
N LEU A 23 8.81 6.32 8.05
CA LEU A 23 8.55 4.88 7.91
C LEU A 23 9.69 4.03 8.51
N LEU A 24 10.93 4.51 8.48
CA LEU A 24 12.06 3.83 9.10
C LEU A 24 12.01 3.86 10.64
N ASP A 25 11.25 4.78 11.25
CA ASP A 25 11.08 4.91 12.71
C ASP A 25 9.80 4.23 13.25
N THR A 26 9.04 3.51 12.40
CA THR A 26 7.87 2.73 12.85
C THR A 26 8.15 1.22 12.86
N ASP A 27 7.40 0.47 13.67
CA ASP A 27 7.47 -1.00 13.67
C ASP A 27 6.85 -1.62 12.42
N ARG A 28 5.85 -0.95 11.84
CA ARG A 28 5.07 -1.42 10.69
C ARG A 28 4.33 -0.31 9.97
N TYR A 29 4.03 -0.55 8.70
CA TYR A 29 3.16 0.28 7.86
C TYR A 29 2.26 -0.59 7.00
N ALA A 30 1.10 -0.08 6.62
CA ALA A 30 0.24 -0.66 5.60
C ALA A 30 0.52 0.00 4.26
N ILE A 31 0.54 -0.76 3.17
CA ILE A 31 0.73 -0.25 1.82
C ILE A 31 -0.25 -0.92 0.85
N ASP A 32 -0.79 -0.13 -0.07
CA ASP A 32 -1.67 -0.53 -1.16
C ASP A 32 -1.27 0.25 -2.43
N THR A 33 -1.58 -0.30 -3.61
CA THR A 33 -1.25 0.37 -4.89
C THR A 33 -2.43 0.36 -5.85
N GLU A 34 -2.57 1.44 -6.63
CA GLU A 34 -3.46 1.49 -7.78
C GLU A 34 -2.64 1.56 -9.06
N PHE A 35 -2.89 0.64 -10.01
CA PHE A 35 -2.14 0.57 -11.26
C PHE A 35 -2.98 0.05 -12.42
N HIS A 36 -2.61 0.42 -13.66
CA HIS A 36 -3.26 -0.04 -14.88
C HIS A 36 -2.36 -1.02 -15.64
N ARG A 37 -2.94 -2.14 -16.09
CA ARG A 37 -2.26 -3.16 -16.93
C ARG A 37 -2.91 -3.37 -18.30
N GLU A 38 -4.11 -2.85 -18.53
CA GLU A 38 -4.94 -3.28 -19.68
C GLU A 38 -4.43 -2.80 -21.06
N ARG A 39 -3.51 -1.82 -21.10
CA ARG A 39 -3.09 -1.17 -22.36
C ARG A 39 -1.58 -0.99 -22.53
N THR A 40 -0.77 -1.47 -21.59
CA THR A 40 0.68 -1.22 -21.54
C THR A 40 1.47 -2.51 -21.31
N TYR A 41 2.72 -2.56 -21.82
CA TYR A 41 3.61 -3.71 -21.62
C TYR A 41 4.13 -3.79 -20.18
N TYR A 42 4.32 -2.65 -19.54
CA TYR A 42 4.64 -2.52 -18.11
C TYR A 42 3.45 -1.92 -17.35
N PRO A 43 3.17 -2.35 -16.11
CA PRO A 43 2.13 -1.74 -15.28
C PRO A 43 2.43 -0.26 -15.07
N GLN A 44 1.41 0.58 -15.25
CA GLN A 44 1.50 2.01 -14.93
C GLN A 44 0.94 2.21 -13.53
N LEU A 45 1.84 2.51 -12.58
CA LEU A 45 1.48 2.86 -11.22
C LEU A 45 0.84 4.26 -11.21
N ALA A 46 -0.36 4.36 -10.64
CA ALA A 46 -1.15 5.57 -10.57
C ALA A 46 -1.19 6.17 -9.16
N LEU A 47 -1.11 5.32 -8.13
CA LEU A 47 -1.12 5.76 -6.74
C LEU A 47 -0.42 4.73 -5.85
N ILE A 48 0.28 5.22 -4.82
CA ILE A 48 0.71 4.41 -3.68
C ILE A 48 0.04 4.99 -2.44
N GLN A 49 -0.65 4.15 -1.68
CA GLN A 49 -1.25 4.51 -0.40
C GLN A 49 -0.42 3.88 0.72
N ILE A 50 0.08 4.69 1.66
CA ILE A 50 0.84 4.20 2.82
C ILE A 50 0.24 4.75 4.11
N ALA A 51 0.00 3.89 5.08
CA ALA A 51 -0.52 4.26 6.40
C ALA A 51 0.32 3.68 7.53
N TRP A 52 0.57 4.44 8.57
CA TRP A 52 1.25 3.97 9.78
C TRP A 52 0.63 4.65 11.01
N PRO A 53 1.04 4.30 12.25
CA PRO A 53 0.53 5.00 13.43
C PRO A 53 0.82 6.51 13.37
N GLY A 54 -0.22 7.30 13.12
CA GLY A 54 -0.17 8.77 13.18
C GLY A 54 -0.35 9.48 11.85
N ASP A 55 -0.24 8.82 10.69
CA ASP A 55 -0.41 9.45 9.39
C ASP A 55 -0.88 8.47 8.30
N LEU A 56 -1.41 9.04 7.21
CA LEU A 56 -1.82 8.36 5.98
C LEU A 56 -1.41 9.25 4.80
N VAL A 57 -0.63 8.70 3.88
CA VAL A 57 -0.16 9.42 2.70
C VAL A 57 -0.65 8.77 1.41
N LEU A 58 -0.90 9.64 0.43
CA LEU A 58 -1.19 9.31 -0.95
C LEU A 58 -0.03 9.85 -1.80
N ILE A 59 0.80 8.95 -2.31
CA ILE A 59 1.99 9.31 -3.10
C ILE A 59 1.61 9.26 -4.58
N ASP A 60 1.83 10.37 -5.28
CA ASP A 60 1.66 10.48 -6.73
C ASP A 60 2.97 10.04 -7.44
N PRO A 61 3.04 8.81 -7.98
CA PRO A 61 4.24 8.28 -8.62
C PRO A 61 4.54 8.92 -9.99
N ILE A 62 3.68 9.82 -10.48
CA ILE A 62 3.91 10.61 -11.70
C ILE A 62 4.61 11.92 -11.35
N ALA A 63 4.36 12.46 -10.15
CA ALA A 63 4.93 13.70 -9.66
C ALA A 63 6.31 13.50 -8.99
N VAL A 64 6.54 12.35 -8.35
CA VAL A 64 7.77 12.04 -7.59
C VAL A 64 8.42 10.75 -8.05
N ASP A 65 9.73 10.61 -7.82
CA ASP A 65 10.45 9.35 -8.05
C ASP A 65 10.26 8.39 -6.85
N PRO A 66 9.63 7.20 -7.01
CA PRO A 66 9.43 6.27 -5.91
C PRO A 66 10.69 5.53 -5.43
N GLU A 67 11.84 5.67 -6.09
CA GLU A 67 13.09 4.98 -5.73
C GLU A 67 13.48 5.07 -4.23
N PRO A 68 13.32 6.20 -3.51
CA PRO A 68 13.63 6.29 -2.08
C PRO A 68 12.88 5.28 -1.20
N LEU A 69 11.69 4.82 -1.61
CA LEU A 69 10.96 3.77 -0.88
C LEU A 69 11.73 2.44 -0.80
N ALA A 70 12.72 2.23 -1.68
CA ALA A 70 13.57 1.05 -1.64
C ALA A 70 14.31 0.89 -0.31
N GLU A 71 14.64 1.99 0.38
CA GLU A 71 15.29 1.94 1.68
C GLU A 71 14.37 1.28 2.73
N VAL A 72 13.12 1.75 2.81
CA VAL A 72 12.08 1.17 3.67
C VAL A 72 11.85 -0.30 3.30
N PHE A 73 11.74 -0.59 2.00
CA PHE A 73 11.46 -1.95 1.51
C PHE A 73 12.58 -2.94 1.82
N ARG A 74 13.84 -2.50 1.78
CA ARG A 74 15.00 -3.33 2.14
C ARG A 74 15.21 -3.47 3.64
N SER A 75 14.57 -2.63 4.46
CA SER A 75 14.64 -2.74 5.91
C SER A 75 14.04 -4.05 6.41
N THR A 76 14.71 -4.70 7.36
CA THR A 76 14.20 -5.88 8.07
C THR A 76 13.54 -5.53 9.40
N ASP A 77 13.71 -4.29 9.86
CA ASP A 77 13.21 -3.82 11.15
C ASP A 77 11.74 -3.42 11.06
N VAL A 78 11.31 -2.95 9.88
CA VAL A 78 9.95 -2.48 9.61
C VAL A 78 9.15 -3.54 8.85
N GLU A 79 7.93 -3.85 9.29
CA GLU A 79 7.05 -4.82 8.64
C GLU A 79 6.01 -4.15 7.72
N ALA A 80 5.98 -4.55 6.45
CA ALA A 80 4.97 -4.10 5.50
C ALA A 80 3.71 -4.98 5.61
N VAL A 81 2.55 -4.36 5.84
CA VAL A 81 1.25 -5.02 5.90
C VAL A 81 0.49 -4.77 4.60
N LEU A 82 0.13 -5.82 3.89
CA LEU A 82 -0.59 -5.73 2.62
C LEU A 82 -1.77 -6.72 2.60
N HIS A 83 -2.60 -6.65 1.56
CA HIS A 83 -3.67 -7.61 1.32
C HIS A 83 -3.61 -8.15 -0.11
N ALA A 84 -3.39 -9.46 -0.27
CA ALA A 84 -3.35 -10.11 -1.58
C ALA A 84 -2.26 -9.56 -2.51
N CYS A 85 -1.07 -9.31 -1.97
CA CYS A 85 -0.11 -8.37 -2.54
C CYS A 85 0.75 -8.90 -3.70
N SER A 86 0.42 -10.05 -4.27
CA SER A 86 1.30 -10.72 -5.25
C SER A 86 1.56 -9.86 -6.49
N GLN A 87 0.60 -9.02 -6.92
CA GLN A 87 0.80 -8.09 -8.03
C GLN A 87 1.52 -6.83 -7.58
N ASP A 88 1.17 -6.29 -6.41
CA ASP A 88 1.77 -5.09 -5.83
C ASP A 88 3.28 -5.21 -5.70
N LEU A 89 3.77 -6.36 -5.22
CA LEU A 89 5.21 -6.60 -5.07
C LEU A 89 5.96 -6.52 -6.40
N GLU A 90 5.37 -7.00 -7.51
CA GLU A 90 5.98 -6.89 -8.84
C GLU A 90 6.03 -5.44 -9.32
N VAL A 91 4.97 -4.67 -9.06
CA VAL A 91 4.89 -3.25 -9.43
C VAL A 91 5.88 -2.42 -8.61
N LEU A 92 5.95 -2.63 -7.30
CA LEU A 92 6.87 -1.94 -6.40
C LEU A 92 8.34 -2.23 -6.76
N GLU A 93 8.70 -3.49 -7.03
CA GLU A 93 10.04 -3.84 -7.50
C GLU A 93 10.40 -3.10 -8.79
N LEU A 94 9.45 -2.97 -9.71
CA LEU A 94 9.67 -2.28 -10.98
C LEU A 94 9.85 -0.77 -10.81
N VAL A 95 9.05 -0.12 -9.96
CA VAL A 95 9.04 1.35 -9.84
C VAL A 95 10.07 1.88 -8.84
N ALA A 96 10.30 1.17 -7.75
CA ALA A 96 11.20 1.60 -6.68
C ALA A 96 12.53 0.82 -6.71
N GLY A 97 12.67 -0.21 -7.56
CA GLY A 97 13.87 -1.05 -7.59
C GLY A 97 14.01 -2.01 -6.41
N ALA A 98 12.95 -2.16 -5.60
CA ALA A 98 12.83 -3.12 -4.52
C ALA A 98 11.36 -3.40 -4.16
N ALA A 99 11.08 -4.58 -3.62
CA ALA A 99 9.84 -4.90 -2.92
C ALA A 99 10.10 -5.10 -1.42
N PRO A 100 9.10 -4.89 -0.54
CA PRO A 100 9.25 -5.08 0.89
C PRO A 100 9.83 -6.46 1.24
N SER A 101 10.91 -6.48 2.02
CA SER A 101 11.62 -7.71 2.40
C SER A 101 10.93 -8.46 3.54
N ARG A 102 10.18 -7.74 4.37
CA ARG A 102 9.43 -8.26 5.51
C ARG A 102 7.94 -7.92 5.34
N ILE A 103 7.16 -8.94 5.00
CA ILE A 103 5.75 -8.78 4.60
C ILE A 103 4.82 -9.58 5.52
N PHE A 104 3.71 -8.97 5.90
CA PHE A 104 2.52 -9.62 6.43
C PHE A 104 1.34 -9.46 5.46
N ASP A 105 1.00 -10.52 4.73
CA ASP A 105 -0.18 -10.52 3.85
C ASP A 105 -1.43 -10.98 4.63
N THR A 106 -2.35 -10.06 4.81
CA THR A 106 -3.61 -10.28 5.54
C THR A 106 -4.56 -11.26 4.83
N GLN A 107 -4.50 -11.41 3.50
CA GLN A 107 -5.27 -12.41 2.76
C GLN A 107 -4.78 -13.82 3.11
N ILE A 108 -3.47 -14.02 3.11
CA ILE A 108 -2.84 -15.31 3.44
C ILE A 108 -3.12 -15.64 4.90
N ALA A 109 -2.92 -14.68 5.81
CA ALA A 109 -3.22 -14.86 7.24
C ALA A 109 -4.70 -15.22 7.47
N ALA A 110 -5.62 -14.54 6.80
CA ALA A 110 -7.06 -14.82 6.86
C ALA A 110 -7.40 -16.24 6.40
N ALA A 111 -6.75 -16.73 5.34
CA ALA A 111 -6.93 -18.10 4.87
C ALA A 111 -6.48 -19.13 5.93
N PHE A 112 -5.35 -18.89 6.61
CA PHE A 112 -4.85 -19.76 7.68
C PHE A 112 -5.76 -19.82 8.91
N VAL A 113 -6.47 -18.73 9.23
CA VAL A 113 -7.46 -18.71 10.33
C VAL A 113 -8.85 -19.20 9.91
N GLY A 114 -8.98 -19.76 8.70
CA GLY A 114 -10.19 -20.44 8.23
C GLY A 114 -11.25 -19.51 7.60
N MET A 115 -10.89 -18.26 7.27
CA MET A 115 -11.78 -17.38 6.52
C MET A 115 -11.88 -17.84 5.07
N ARG A 116 -13.11 -18.07 4.59
CA ARG A 116 -13.37 -18.47 3.20
C ARG A 116 -13.46 -17.22 2.33
N THR A 117 -12.79 -17.24 1.17
CA THR A 117 -12.73 -16.12 0.21
C THR A 117 -12.37 -14.77 0.86
N PRO A 118 -11.16 -14.64 1.45
CA PRO A 118 -10.72 -13.43 2.12
C PRO A 118 -10.45 -12.32 1.10
N SER A 119 -11.42 -11.42 0.97
CA SER A 119 -11.26 -10.14 0.30
C SER A 119 -11.09 -9.06 1.37
N LEU A 120 -10.49 -7.94 1.03
CA LEU A 120 -10.33 -6.84 1.96
C LEU A 120 -11.68 -6.43 2.58
N ALA A 121 -12.73 -6.35 1.76
CA ALA A 121 -14.09 -6.04 2.21
C ALA A 121 -14.68 -7.10 3.17
N SER A 122 -14.42 -8.39 2.94
CA SER A 122 -14.90 -9.44 3.84
C SER A 122 -14.14 -9.47 5.17
N LEU A 123 -12.86 -9.10 5.18
CA LEU A 123 -12.08 -8.90 6.42
C LEU A 123 -12.63 -7.72 7.23
N HIS A 124 -12.92 -6.59 6.60
CA HIS A 124 -13.50 -5.42 7.27
C HIS A 124 -14.86 -5.74 7.91
N ASP A 125 -15.74 -6.45 7.19
CA ASP A 125 -17.06 -6.82 7.70
C ASP A 125 -16.94 -7.82 8.86
N GLN A 126 -16.12 -8.88 8.71
CA GLN A 126 -16.04 -9.95 9.71
C GLN A 126 -15.21 -9.60 10.95
N LEU A 127 -14.14 -8.80 10.81
CA LEU A 127 -13.24 -8.48 11.92
C LEU A 127 -13.57 -7.15 12.59
N LEU A 128 -14.04 -6.16 11.81
CA LEU A 128 -14.28 -4.80 12.30
C LEU A 128 -15.77 -4.43 12.32
N GLY A 129 -16.65 -5.25 11.75
CA GLY A 129 -18.06 -4.93 11.58
C GLY A 129 -18.30 -3.76 10.60
N LEU A 130 -17.33 -3.47 9.73
CA LEU A 130 -17.36 -2.34 8.80
C LEU A 130 -17.73 -2.82 7.40
N LYS A 131 -18.81 -2.27 6.85
CA LYS A 131 -19.19 -2.51 5.46
C LYS A 131 -18.57 -1.45 4.57
N LEU A 132 -17.56 -1.85 3.81
CA LEU A 132 -17.00 -0.98 2.78
C LEU A 132 -18.06 -0.73 1.69
N PRO A 133 -18.17 0.51 1.18
CA PRO A 133 -18.91 0.78 -0.04
C PRO A 133 -18.39 -0.12 -1.18
N LYS A 134 -19.22 -0.39 -2.19
CA LYS A 134 -18.72 -1.06 -3.41
C LYS A 134 -17.61 -0.19 -4.01
N ALA A 135 -16.38 -0.69 -3.98
CA ALA A 135 -15.24 -0.04 -4.60
C ALA A 135 -15.44 0.06 -6.12
N ASN A 136 -15.14 1.23 -6.68
CA ASN A 136 -15.02 1.40 -8.12
C ASN A 136 -13.70 0.75 -8.57
N ARG A 137 -13.73 -0.54 -8.89
CA ARG A 137 -12.56 -1.31 -9.35
C ARG A 137 -12.09 -0.96 -10.77
N LEU A 138 -12.74 -0.01 -11.43
CA LEU A 138 -12.53 0.39 -12.83
C LEU A 138 -12.65 1.92 -12.94
N THR A 139 -12.01 2.65 -12.02
CA THR A 139 -11.87 4.10 -12.14
C THR A 139 -10.62 4.40 -12.96
N ASP A 140 -10.70 5.39 -13.85
CA ASP A 140 -9.51 5.94 -14.49
C ASP A 140 -8.74 6.74 -13.43
N TRP A 141 -7.67 6.14 -12.91
CA TRP A 141 -6.79 6.73 -11.91
C TRP A 141 -5.61 7.50 -12.52
N LEU A 142 -5.51 7.54 -13.86
CA LEU A 142 -4.51 8.30 -14.62
C LEU A 142 -5.08 9.62 -15.16
#